data_AF-A0A173UR96-F1
#
_entry.id   AF-A0A173UR96-F1
#
_cell.length_a   1.000
_cell.length_b   1.000
_cell.length_c   1.000
_cell.angle_alpha   90.00
_cell.angle_beta   90.00
_cell.angle_gamma   90.00
#
_symmetry.space_group_name_H-M   'P 1'
#
loop_
_entity.id
_entity.type
_entity.pdbx_description
1 polymer ?
#
loop_
_entity_poly.entity_id
_entity_poly.type
_entity_poly.pdbx_seq_one_letter_code
_entity_poly.pdbx_strand_id
1 'polypeptide(L)'
;MGFPFTIEDEAKLLPLKNARLTGGTIYADCPFCGSKGALHISVNKNMWNCCACMTRGVNNSGGGRTQLYAKYFNMTNSEAYHNICDLYGIEKDYRSIDVDEPTKEEPKRDVREIDYVYRALLSILTLSDEHKKNLRKRGLNDAAIQKHQYRSVPVTGVDNIVKTLLSYNMDLKGVPGFYMLDGKWKVNFTPALAGILIPVMSREGYIQGFQIRLNKPIRDSKYMWFSSQGKECGSSPGSPVHFIGDDPLAKTVVLTEGCLKANVAHELSKYLMNKPMTFVAIAGCGQFNSTKKALSSLKEYGCELVYDGFDMDKFKNPNVYRAMAKNFDIAHEVGIRMEVYRWNAIEIYGNFKQNTPYKVLINDKDYAFYSTYTNHKREFFDEFFADEKTGRLIIPEPILNPLHPHEDVNCKLIDVETGDYSEFKMNVDASINRCQDYTVWQKKGIDDYFYSLVRLKNKQQRKN
;
A
#
# COMPACT_ATOMS: atom_id res chain seq x y z
N MET A 1 -11.40 -35.57 -10.41
CA MET A 1 -10.61 -34.38 -10.03
C MET A 1 -11.51 -33.42 -9.25
N GLY A 2 -11.02 -32.84 -8.16
CA GLY A 2 -11.80 -31.98 -7.26
C GLY A 2 -11.69 -30.49 -7.61
N PHE A 3 -12.57 -29.65 -7.04
CA PHE A 3 -12.44 -28.18 -7.11
C PHE A 3 -11.04 -27.73 -6.66
N PRO A 4 -10.46 -26.68 -7.27
CA PRO A 4 -9.11 -26.21 -6.99
C PRO A 4 -9.02 -25.32 -5.74
N PHE A 5 -10.14 -25.10 -5.04
CA PHE A 5 -10.21 -24.36 -3.79
C PHE A 5 -11.20 -25.00 -2.81
N THR A 6 -11.04 -24.68 -1.53
CA THR A 6 -11.91 -25.16 -0.45
C THR A 6 -13.04 -24.16 -0.16
N ILE A 7 -14.06 -24.59 0.59
CA ILE A 7 -15.10 -23.66 1.08
C ILE A 7 -14.54 -22.67 2.11
N GLU A 8 -13.41 -22.99 2.77
CA GLU A 8 -12.74 -22.05 3.66
C GLU A 8 -12.13 -20.88 2.87
N ASP A 9 -11.53 -21.15 1.71
CA ASP A 9 -11.02 -20.13 0.80
C ASP A 9 -12.16 -19.22 0.32
N GLU A 10 -13.29 -19.81 -0.09
CA GLU A 10 -14.51 -19.05 -0.41
C GLU A 10 -14.99 -18.19 0.77
N ALA A 11 -15.03 -18.74 1.99
CA ALA A 11 -15.44 -18.01 3.19
C ALA A 11 -14.50 -16.84 3.53
N LYS A 12 -13.20 -16.98 3.28
CA LYS A 12 -12.19 -15.92 3.50
C LYS A 12 -12.43 -14.71 2.60
N LEU A 13 -13.01 -14.88 1.42
CA LEU A 13 -13.35 -13.79 0.51
C LEU A 13 -14.64 -13.04 0.90
N LEU A 14 -15.43 -13.59 1.82
CA LEU A 14 -16.68 -12.99 2.26
C LEU A 14 -16.46 -12.07 3.50
N PRO A 15 -17.18 -10.94 3.58
CA PRO A 15 -17.15 -10.05 4.74
C PRO A 15 -18.07 -10.57 5.85
N LEU A 16 -17.83 -11.80 6.32
CA LEU A 16 -18.62 -12.46 7.36
C LEU A 16 -18.34 -11.83 8.73
N LYS A 17 -19.40 -11.48 9.46
CA LYS A 17 -19.30 -10.93 10.82
C LYS A 17 -19.24 -12.06 11.84
N ASN A 18 -18.44 -11.86 12.90
CA ASN A 18 -18.28 -12.79 14.01
C ASN A 18 -17.86 -14.22 13.60
N ALA A 19 -17.11 -14.35 12.50
CA ALA A 19 -16.62 -15.64 12.02
C ALA A 19 -15.62 -16.27 12.99
N ARG A 20 -15.89 -17.51 13.44
CA ARG A 20 -15.04 -18.29 14.35
C ARG A 20 -14.94 -19.74 13.91
N LEU A 21 -13.73 -20.28 13.83
CA LEU A 21 -13.50 -21.69 13.53
C LEU A 21 -13.58 -22.51 14.83
N THR A 22 -14.45 -23.50 14.87
CA THR A 22 -14.60 -24.42 16.01
C THR A 22 -14.97 -25.81 15.50
N GLY A 23 -14.18 -26.82 15.85
CA GLY A 23 -14.44 -28.22 15.45
C GLY A 23 -14.55 -28.41 13.92
N GLY A 24 -13.70 -27.73 13.13
CA GLY A 24 -13.73 -27.83 11.66
C GLY A 24 -14.92 -27.15 10.98
N THR A 25 -15.68 -26.33 11.72
CA THR A 25 -16.80 -25.53 11.19
C THR A 25 -16.59 -24.06 11.52
N ILE A 26 -16.74 -23.18 10.53
CA ILE A 26 -16.75 -21.74 10.73
C ILE A 26 -18.19 -21.33 11.05
N TYR A 27 -18.39 -20.76 12.23
CA TYR A 27 -19.66 -20.16 12.66
C TYR A 27 -19.59 -18.66 12.45
N ALA A 28 -20.60 -18.08 11.81
CA ALA A 28 -20.69 -16.64 11.57
C ALA A 28 -22.14 -16.16 11.65
N ASP A 29 -22.32 -14.84 11.75
CA ASP A 29 -23.64 -14.24 11.60
C ASP A 29 -24.11 -14.43 10.14
N CYS A 30 -25.37 -14.82 9.96
CA CYS A 30 -25.91 -15.05 8.63
C CYS A 30 -26.08 -13.71 7.89
N PRO A 31 -25.39 -13.50 6.75
CA PRO A 31 -25.49 -12.24 6.03
C PRO A 31 -26.83 -12.06 5.31
N PHE A 32 -27.62 -13.12 5.18
CA PHE A 32 -28.91 -13.10 4.49
C PHE A 32 -30.08 -12.77 5.41
N CYS A 33 -30.10 -13.34 6.61
CA CYS A 33 -31.22 -13.22 7.55
C CYS A 33 -30.89 -12.46 8.83
N GLY A 34 -29.63 -12.06 9.02
CA GLY A 34 -29.14 -11.32 10.19
C GLY A 34 -29.02 -12.13 11.49
N SER A 35 -29.43 -13.40 11.51
CA SER A 35 -29.35 -14.24 12.71
C SER A 35 -27.90 -14.48 13.14
N LYS A 36 -27.62 -14.23 14.43
CA LYS A 36 -26.28 -14.33 15.02
C LYS A 36 -25.81 -15.79 15.09
N GLY A 37 -24.56 -16.04 14.68
CA GLY A 37 -23.93 -17.38 14.70
C GLY A 37 -24.63 -18.47 13.88
N ALA A 38 -25.66 -18.13 13.09
CA ALA A 38 -26.52 -19.10 12.44
C ALA A 38 -25.97 -19.64 11.11
N LEU A 39 -24.92 -19.02 10.55
CA LEU A 39 -24.24 -19.50 9.35
C LEU A 39 -23.15 -20.49 9.77
N HIS A 40 -23.29 -21.74 9.33
CA HIS A 40 -22.34 -22.81 9.58
C HIS A 40 -21.65 -23.16 8.27
N ILE A 41 -20.32 -23.15 8.24
CA ILE A 41 -19.51 -23.51 7.07
C ILE A 41 -18.58 -24.66 7.49
N SER A 42 -18.93 -25.88 7.10
CA SER A 42 -18.14 -27.07 7.41
C SER A 42 -16.98 -27.19 6.43
N VAL A 43 -15.76 -26.95 6.92
CA VAL A 43 -14.54 -26.95 6.10
C VAL A 43 -14.28 -28.36 5.54
N ASN A 44 -14.40 -29.39 6.39
CA ASN A 44 -14.17 -30.78 6.00
C ASN A 44 -15.19 -31.28 4.96
N LYS A 45 -16.45 -30.85 5.07
CA LYS A 45 -17.53 -31.28 4.16
C LYS A 45 -17.62 -30.41 2.91
N ASN A 46 -16.91 -29.28 2.84
CA ASN A 46 -17.04 -28.28 1.78
C ASN A 46 -18.51 -27.83 1.57
N MET A 47 -19.25 -27.67 2.66
CA MET A 47 -20.67 -27.31 2.66
C MET A 47 -20.96 -26.20 3.66
N TRP A 48 -21.93 -25.36 3.32
CA TRP A 48 -22.47 -24.35 4.22
C TRP A 48 -23.97 -24.51 4.36
N ASN A 49 -24.50 -24.03 5.48
CA ASN A 49 -25.93 -23.87 5.69
C ASN A 49 -26.19 -22.76 6.71
N CYS A 50 -27.37 -22.15 6.64
CA CYS A 50 -27.87 -21.31 7.73
C CYS A 50 -29.01 -22.03 8.45
N CYS A 51 -28.81 -22.38 9.72
CA CYS A 51 -29.84 -23.07 10.52
C CYS A 51 -31.13 -22.24 10.62
N ALA A 52 -31.01 -20.93 10.88
CA ALA A 52 -32.17 -20.04 10.99
C ALA A 52 -32.93 -19.86 9.65
N CYS A 53 -32.24 -19.80 8.51
CA CYS A 53 -32.91 -19.68 7.21
C CYS A 53 -33.63 -20.99 6.84
N MET A 54 -33.02 -22.14 7.16
CA MET A 54 -33.65 -23.45 6.95
C MET A 54 -34.92 -23.58 7.78
N THR A 55 -34.92 -23.20 9.06
CA THR A 55 -36.13 -23.23 9.90
C THR A 55 -37.24 -22.30 9.38
N ARG A 56 -36.88 -21.22 8.70
CA ARG A 56 -37.84 -20.29 8.06
C ARG A 56 -38.30 -20.75 6.67
N GLY A 57 -37.94 -21.95 6.23
CA GLY A 57 -38.34 -22.49 4.92
C GLY A 57 -37.73 -21.74 3.72
N VAL A 58 -36.65 -21.00 3.92
CA VAL A 58 -36.01 -20.27 2.81
C VAL A 58 -35.28 -21.27 1.91
N ASN A 59 -35.61 -21.28 0.61
CA ASN A 59 -34.91 -22.11 -0.37
C ASN A 59 -33.44 -21.67 -0.51
N ASN A 60 -32.56 -22.60 -0.91
CA ASN A 60 -31.12 -22.37 -1.04
C ASN A 60 -30.46 -21.86 0.27
N SER A 61 -30.92 -22.35 1.42
CA SER A 61 -30.37 -22.02 2.75
C SER A 61 -29.14 -22.84 3.12
N GLY A 62 -28.57 -23.57 2.17
CA GLY A 62 -27.30 -24.25 2.25
C GLY A 62 -26.84 -24.67 0.85
N GLY A 63 -25.58 -25.08 0.77
CA GLY A 63 -24.94 -25.40 -0.50
C GLY A 63 -23.50 -25.87 -0.33
N GLY A 64 -22.88 -26.24 -1.44
CA GLY A 64 -21.46 -26.52 -1.54
C GLY A 64 -20.62 -25.28 -1.88
N ARG A 65 -19.40 -25.53 -2.34
CA ARG A 65 -18.49 -24.50 -2.89
C ARG A 65 -19.15 -23.67 -3.99
N THR A 66 -18.74 -22.42 -4.13
CA THR A 66 -19.27 -21.33 -5.00
C THR A 66 -20.64 -20.81 -4.65
N GLN A 67 -21.52 -21.61 -4.05
CA GLN A 67 -22.91 -21.24 -3.84
C GLN A 67 -23.10 -20.19 -2.75
N LEU A 68 -22.23 -20.16 -1.73
CA LEU A 68 -22.30 -19.13 -0.69
C LEU A 68 -21.90 -17.77 -1.27
N TYR A 69 -20.80 -17.75 -2.01
CA TYR A 69 -20.27 -16.56 -2.69
C TYR A 69 -21.24 -16.04 -3.75
N ALA A 70 -21.73 -16.94 -4.60
CA ALA A 70 -22.74 -16.64 -5.62
C ALA A 70 -24.00 -16.01 -5.01
N LYS A 71 -24.50 -16.62 -3.92
CA LYS A 71 -25.68 -16.11 -3.21
C LYS A 71 -25.42 -14.76 -2.56
N TYR A 72 -24.26 -14.57 -1.93
CA TYR A 72 -23.91 -13.30 -1.26
C TYR A 72 -23.86 -12.15 -2.26
N PHE A 73 -23.24 -12.36 -3.42
CA PHE A 73 -23.02 -11.29 -4.39
C PHE A 73 -24.02 -11.26 -5.55
N ASN A 74 -25.10 -12.06 -5.44
CA ASN A 74 -26.16 -12.16 -6.44
C ASN A 74 -25.61 -12.39 -7.87
N MET A 75 -24.75 -13.39 -8.02
CA MET A 75 -24.15 -13.81 -9.29
C MET A 75 -24.37 -15.29 -9.53
N THR A 76 -24.05 -15.77 -10.73
CA THR A 76 -24.14 -17.20 -11.04
C THR A 76 -23.03 -18.00 -10.35
N ASN A 77 -23.23 -19.32 -10.18
CA ASN A 77 -22.19 -20.19 -9.63
C ASN A 77 -20.94 -20.25 -10.55
N SER A 78 -21.12 -20.03 -11.86
CA SER A 78 -20.00 -19.96 -12.81
C SER A 78 -19.18 -18.68 -12.61
N GLU A 79 -19.83 -17.53 -12.52
CA GLU A 79 -19.15 -16.25 -12.22
C GLU A 79 -18.45 -16.30 -10.86
N ALA A 80 -19.11 -16.86 -9.84
CA ALA A 80 -18.50 -17.06 -8.52
C ALA A 80 -17.25 -17.95 -8.61
N TYR A 81 -17.32 -19.02 -9.40
CA TYR A 81 -16.19 -19.90 -9.61
C TYR A 81 -14.99 -19.18 -10.23
N HIS A 82 -15.18 -18.51 -11.37
CA HIS A 82 -14.11 -17.79 -12.06
C HIS A 82 -13.54 -16.68 -11.18
N ASN A 83 -14.39 -15.91 -10.50
CA ASN A 83 -13.95 -14.86 -9.59
C ASN A 83 -13.05 -15.41 -8.47
N ILE A 84 -13.40 -16.55 -7.88
CA ILE A 84 -12.57 -17.16 -6.82
C ILE A 84 -11.24 -17.62 -7.41
N CYS A 85 -11.23 -18.30 -8.56
CA CYS A 85 -9.99 -18.70 -9.23
C CYS A 85 -9.08 -17.51 -9.52
N ASP A 86 -9.62 -16.42 -10.08
CA ASP A 86 -8.87 -15.18 -10.36
C ASP A 86 -8.25 -14.59 -9.09
N LEU A 87 -9.04 -14.50 -8.02
CA LEU A 87 -8.60 -13.91 -6.75
C LEU A 87 -7.48 -14.72 -6.09
N TYR A 88 -7.47 -16.04 -6.30
CA TYR A 88 -6.42 -16.94 -5.81
C TYR A 88 -5.28 -17.17 -6.81
N GLY A 89 -5.41 -16.74 -8.07
CA GLY A 89 -4.42 -16.96 -9.12
C GLY A 89 -4.34 -18.43 -9.56
N ILE A 90 -5.49 -19.11 -9.66
CA ILE A 90 -5.59 -20.50 -10.09
C ILE A 90 -5.69 -20.52 -11.62
N GLU A 91 -4.63 -20.99 -12.29
CA GLU A 91 -4.51 -20.95 -13.76
C GLU A 91 -5.15 -22.14 -14.49
N LYS A 92 -5.40 -23.29 -13.83
CA LYS A 92 -5.98 -24.49 -14.44
C LYS A 92 -7.22 -24.98 -13.69
N ASP A 93 -8.34 -25.11 -14.40
CA ASP A 93 -9.67 -25.49 -13.91
C ASP A 93 -9.94 -27.00 -14.12
N TYR A 94 -10.86 -27.60 -13.36
CA TYR A 94 -11.43 -28.93 -13.62
C TYR A 94 -12.59 -28.90 -14.63
N ARG A 95 -13.14 -27.72 -14.96
CA ARG A 95 -14.17 -27.53 -16.00
C ARG A 95 -13.60 -27.18 -17.37
N SER A 96 -12.29 -26.92 -17.48
CA SER A 96 -11.63 -26.93 -18.77
C SER A 96 -11.63 -28.39 -19.24
N ILE A 97 -12.66 -28.78 -19.99
CA ILE A 97 -12.48 -29.75 -21.08
C ILE A 97 -11.24 -29.26 -21.82
N ASP A 98 -10.30 -30.17 -22.13
CA ASP A 98 -9.06 -29.91 -22.84
C ASP A 98 -9.32 -29.16 -24.16
N VAL A 99 -9.50 -27.84 -24.06
CA VAL A 99 -9.45 -26.90 -25.16
C VAL A 99 -8.30 -25.99 -24.78
N ASP A 100 -7.11 -26.46 -25.16
CA ASP A 100 -5.85 -25.73 -25.13
C ASP A 100 -5.88 -24.59 -26.16
N GLU A 101 -7.01 -23.86 -26.27
CA GLU A 101 -7.06 -22.61 -26.98
C GLU A 101 -6.49 -21.54 -26.04
N PRO A 102 -5.32 -20.95 -26.36
CA PRO A 102 -4.79 -19.86 -25.58
C PRO A 102 -5.86 -18.77 -25.52
N THR A 103 -6.30 -18.42 -24.32
CA THR A 103 -7.13 -17.22 -24.12
C THR A 103 -6.41 -16.09 -24.84
N LYS A 104 -7.07 -15.50 -25.84
CA LYS A 104 -6.51 -14.39 -26.63
C LYS A 104 -6.40 -13.17 -25.72
N GLU A 105 -5.34 -13.14 -24.92
CA GLU A 105 -4.89 -11.95 -24.23
C GLU A 105 -4.52 -10.91 -25.27
N GLU A 106 -4.90 -9.68 -25.02
CA GLU A 106 -4.64 -8.59 -25.94
C GLU A 106 -3.44 -7.77 -25.45
N PRO A 107 -2.61 -7.27 -26.38
CA PRO A 107 -1.55 -6.36 -26.01
C PRO A 107 -2.14 -5.14 -25.30
N LYS A 108 -1.43 -4.67 -24.27
CA LYS A 108 -1.83 -3.47 -23.54
C LYS A 108 -1.91 -2.29 -24.52
N ARG A 109 -3.06 -1.60 -24.51
CA ARG A 109 -3.30 -0.40 -25.33
C ARG A 109 -2.33 0.74 -25.02
N ASP A 110 -2.30 1.72 -25.91
CA ASP A 110 -1.57 2.97 -25.69
C ASP A 110 -2.06 3.67 -24.42
N VAL A 111 -1.14 4.33 -23.72
CA VAL A 111 -1.41 4.96 -22.43
C VAL A 111 -2.50 6.04 -22.52
N ARG A 112 -2.63 6.74 -23.65
CA ARG A 112 -3.64 7.78 -23.84
C ARG A 112 -5.04 7.21 -24.02
N GLU A 113 -5.14 6.09 -24.73
CA GLU A 113 -6.41 5.38 -24.89
C GLU A 113 -6.88 4.77 -23.56
N ILE A 114 -5.93 4.21 -22.81
CA ILE A 114 -6.18 3.72 -21.45
C ILE A 114 -6.66 4.85 -20.53
N ASP A 115 -5.97 6.00 -20.54
CA ASP A 115 -6.33 7.18 -19.75
C ASP A 115 -7.76 7.65 -20.07
N TYR A 116 -8.12 7.69 -21.35
CA TYR A 116 -9.46 8.10 -21.79
C TYR A 116 -10.56 7.21 -21.18
N VAL A 117 -10.42 5.89 -21.28
CA VAL A 117 -11.38 4.92 -20.71
C VAL A 117 -11.40 5.02 -19.18
N TYR A 118 -10.24 5.17 -18.55
CA TYR A 118 -10.13 5.28 -17.09
C TYR A 118 -10.73 6.56 -16.52
N ARG A 119 -10.59 7.70 -17.20
CA ARG A 119 -11.26 8.95 -16.78
C ARG A 119 -12.76 8.83 -16.90
N ALA A 120 -13.26 8.19 -17.97
CA ALA A 120 -14.68 7.90 -18.11
C ALA A 120 -15.17 6.98 -16.98
N LEU A 121 -14.43 5.92 -16.65
CA LEU A 121 -14.73 5.05 -15.51
C LEU A 121 -14.81 5.85 -14.20
N LEU A 122 -13.81 6.69 -13.90
CA LEU A 122 -13.79 7.51 -12.68
C LEU A 122 -14.94 8.53 -12.61
N SER A 123 -15.50 8.95 -13.75
CA SER A 123 -16.66 9.86 -13.79
C SER A 123 -17.96 9.17 -13.35
N ILE A 124 -18.06 7.84 -13.55
CA ILE A 124 -19.23 7.03 -13.19
C ILE A 124 -19.15 6.58 -11.73
N LEU A 125 -17.94 6.32 -11.23
CA LEU A 125 -17.72 5.85 -9.87
C LEU A 125 -17.84 6.99 -8.84
N THR A 126 -18.19 6.62 -7.61
CA THR A 126 -18.24 7.52 -6.45
C THR A 126 -17.23 7.11 -5.37
N LEU A 127 -16.87 8.04 -4.49
CA LEU A 127 -16.07 7.73 -3.29
C LEU A 127 -17.00 7.69 -2.08
N SER A 128 -17.01 6.56 -1.35
CA SER A 128 -17.82 6.40 -0.14
C SER A 128 -17.30 7.25 1.02
N ASP A 129 -18.19 7.66 1.92
CA ASP A 129 -17.81 8.45 3.10
C ASP A 129 -16.81 7.75 4.01
N GLU A 130 -16.90 6.43 4.12
CA GLU A 130 -15.94 5.63 4.89
C GLU A 130 -14.53 5.72 4.29
N HIS A 131 -14.42 5.56 2.98
CA HIS A 131 -13.13 5.69 2.28
C HIS A 131 -12.62 7.14 2.31
N LYS A 132 -13.51 8.14 2.16
CA LYS A 132 -13.16 9.56 2.33
C LYS A 132 -12.61 9.84 3.73
N LYS A 133 -13.24 9.30 4.79
CA LYS A 133 -12.73 9.38 6.17
C LYS A 133 -11.37 8.68 6.32
N ASN A 134 -11.17 7.52 5.67
CA ASN A 134 -9.88 6.83 5.68
C ASN A 134 -8.75 7.70 5.07
N LEU A 135 -9.01 8.31 3.91
CA LEU A 135 -8.06 9.21 3.24
C LEU A 135 -7.76 10.45 4.08
N ARG A 136 -8.78 11.05 4.72
CA ARG A 136 -8.58 12.17 5.65
C ARG A 136 -7.74 11.82 6.86
N LYS A 137 -7.89 10.61 7.41
CA LYS A 137 -7.06 10.12 8.54
C LYS A 137 -5.57 10.02 8.17
N ARG A 138 -5.24 9.93 6.87
CA ARG A 138 -3.87 9.94 6.33
C ARG A 138 -3.32 11.34 6.08
N GLY A 139 -4.10 12.39 6.36
CA GLY A 139 -3.67 13.78 6.19
C GLY A 139 -4.09 14.43 4.87
N LEU A 140 -4.83 13.75 4.00
CA LEU A 140 -5.37 14.35 2.79
C LEU A 140 -6.58 15.23 3.10
N ASN A 141 -6.61 16.45 2.54
CA ASN A 141 -7.79 17.30 2.55
C ASN A 141 -8.73 16.98 1.37
N ASP A 142 -9.91 17.59 1.36
CA ASP A 142 -10.92 17.31 0.33
C ASP A 142 -10.48 17.72 -1.08
N ALA A 143 -9.73 18.82 -1.21
CA ALA A 143 -9.18 19.28 -2.48
C ALA A 143 -8.19 18.27 -3.07
N ALA A 144 -7.28 17.73 -2.24
CA ALA A 144 -6.34 16.68 -2.62
C ALA A 144 -7.07 15.37 -2.97
N ILE A 145 -8.09 14.99 -2.20
CA ILE A 145 -8.89 13.79 -2.48
C ILE A 145 -9.58 13.91 -3.85
N GLN A 146 -10.14 15.09 -4.17
CA GLN A 146 -10.76 15.35 -5.47
C GLN A 146 -9.72 15.37 -6.60
N LYS A 147 -8.59 16.06 -6.39
CA LYS A 147 -7.48 16.16 -7.35
C LYS A 147 -6.96 14.78 -7.76
N HIS A 148 -6.76 13.88 -6.81
CA HIS A 148 -6.28 12.52 -7.07
C HIS A 148 -7.37 11.55 -7.54
N GLN A 149 -8.61 12.02 -7.70
CA GLN A 149 -9.73 11.26 -8.26
C GLN A 149 -9.93 9.88 -7.61
N TYR A 150 -9.71 9.75 -6.30
CA TYR A 150 -9.98 8.49 -5.60
C TYR A 150 -11.45 8.09 -5.74
N ARG A 151 -11.70 6.78 -5.89
CA ARG A 151 -13.04 6.19 -5.96
C ARG A 151 -13.14 4.94 -5.11
N SER A 152 -14.36 4.51 -4.84
CA SER A 152 -14.63 3.21 -4.23
C SER A 152 -14.91 2.18 -5.32
N VAL A 153 -14.35 0.98 -5.19
CA VAL A 153 -14.76 -0.16 -6.01
C VAL A 153 -16.23 -0.46 -5.71
N PRO A 154 -17.12 -0.46 -6.72
CA PRO A 154 -18.53 -0.70 -6.53
C PRO A 154 -18.77 -2.19 -6.24
N VAL A 155 -19.64 -2.47 -5.27
CA VAL A 155 -20.05 -3.83 -4.89
C VAL A 155 -21.36 -4.26 -5.55
N THR A 156 -22.10 -3.31 -6.13
CA THR A 156 -23.37 -3.53 -6.84
C THR A 156 -23.39 -2.69 -8.12
N GLY A 157 -24.27 -3.03 -9.07
CA GLY A 157 -24.42 -2.26 -10.31
C GLY A 157 -23.22 -2.34 -11.26
N VAL A 158 -22.33 -3.32 -11.08
CA VAL A 158 -21.10 -3.49 -11.86
C VAL A 158 -21.41 -3.64 -13.36
N ASP A 159 -22.45 -4.37 -13.73
CA ASP A 159 -22.86 -4.55 -15.13
C ASP A 159 -23.28 -3.24 -15.82
N ASN A 160 -23.78 -2.24 -15.07
CA ASN A 160 -24.18 -0.95 -15.65
C ASN A 160 -22.98 -0.08 -16.04
N ILE A 161 -21.82 -0.30 -15.41
CA ILE A 161 -20.59 0.45 -15.71
C ILE A 161 -20.18 0.19 -17.16
N VAL A 162 -20.08 -1.09 -17.52
CA VAL A 162 -19.71 -1.50 -18.88
C VAL A 162 -20.71 -0.99 -19.91
N LYS A 163 -22.02 -1.12 -19.65
CA LYS A 163 -23.06 -0.61 -20.55
C LYS A 163 -22.92 0.90 -20.80
N THR A 164 -22.61 1.65 -19.74
CA THR A 164 -22.42 3.11 -19.83
C THR A 164 -21.18 3.46 -20.66
N LEU A 165 -20.05 2.78 -20.43
CA LEU A 165 -18.83 3.00 -21.21
C LEU A 165 -19.01 2.66 -22.69
N LEU A 166 -19.70 1.55 -22.99
CA LEU A 166 -20.03 1.16 -24.36
C LEU A 166 -20.98 2.16 -25.04
N SER A 167 -21.90 2.79 -24.31
CA SER A 167 -22.76 3.85 -24.88
C SER A 167 -22.00 5.10 -25.32
N TYR A 168 -20.77 5.28 -24.83
CA TYR A 168 -19.84 6.32 -25.27
C TYR A 168 -18.95 5.88 -26.44
N ASN A 169 -19.27 4.74 -27.09
CA ASN A 169 -18.48 4.13 -28.17
C ASN A 169 -17.01 3.88 -27.81
N MET A 170 -16.75 3.57 -26.53
CA MET A 170 -15.39 3.27 -26.06
C MET A 170 -15.02 1.83 -26.40
N ASP A 171 -13.80 1.63 -26.93
CA ASP A 171 -13.22 0.30 -27.06
C ASP A 171 -12.51 -0.10 -25.78
N LEU A 172 -12.96 -1.20 -25.17
CA LEU A 172 -12.45 -1.73 -23.90
C LEU A 172 -11.38 -2.81 -24.10
N LYS A 173 -11.17 -3.24 -25.35
CA LYS A 173 -10.23 -4.30 -25.71
C LYS A 173 -8.80 -3.92 -25.38
N GLY A 174 -8.09 -4.75 -24.62
CA GLY A 174 -6.72 -4.47 -24.19
C GLY A 174 -6.58 -3.39 -23.11
N VAL A 175 -7.68 -2.90 -22.53
CA VAL A 175 -7.67 -1.97 -21.38
C VAL A 175 -7.68 -2.80 -20.09
N PRO A 176 -6.68 -2.68 -19.20
CA PRO A 176 -6.62 -3.51 -18.01
C PRO A 176 -7.85 -3.37 -17.11
N GLY A 177 -8.34 -4.52 -16.64
CA GLY A 177 -9.54 -4.63 -15.81
C GLY A 177 -10.84 -4.72 -16.60
N PHE A 178 -10.81 -4.69 -17.93
CA PHE A 178 -11.96 -5.00 -18.79
C PHE A 178 -11.68 -6.26 -19.60
N TYR A 179 -12.69 -7.10 -19.80
CA TYR A 179 -12.54 -8.38 -20.50
C TYR A 179 -13.87 -8.88 -21.07
N MET A 180 -13.79 -9.87 -21.95
CA MET A 180 -14.95 -10.58 -22.48
C MET A 180 -15.17 -11.89 -21.71
N LEU A 181 -16.41 -12.17 -21.36
CA LEU A 181 -16.85 -13.44 -20.76
C LEU A 181 -18.19 -13.82 -21.38
N ASP A 182 -18.27 -15.02 -21.97
CA ASP A 182 -19.47 -15.52 -22.65
C ASP A 182 -20.06 -14.52 -23.65
N GLY A 183 -19.19 -13.89 -24.45
CA GLY A 183 -19.56 -12.88 -25.45
C GLY A 183 -20.05 -11.54 -24.89
N LYS A 184 -19.91 -11.30 -23.58
CA LYS A 184 -20.31 -10.04 -22.92
C LYS A 184 -19.10 -9.35 -22.29
N TRP A 185 -19.02 -8.04 -22.48
CA TRP A 185 -18.05 -7.22 -21.76
C TRP A 185 -18.31 -7.22 -20.26
N LYS A 186 -17.24 -7.36 -19.49
CA LYS A 186 -17.20 -7.34 -18.03
C LYS A 186 -16.08 -6.42 -17.56
N VAL A 187 -16.24 -5.91 -16.35
CA VAL A 187 -15.23 -5.14 -15.63
C VAL A 187 -14.83 -5.91 -14.38
N ASN A 188 -13.54 -5.98 -14.06
CA ASN A 188 -13.00 -6.79 -12.98
C ASN A 188 -13.17 -6.11 -11.61
N PHE A 189 -14.42 -5.77 -11.30
CA PHE A 189 -14.84 -5.40 -9.96
C PHE A 189 -15.62 -6.54 -9.37
N THR A 190 -14.98 -7.21 -8.43
CA THR A 190 -15.66 -8.18 -7.57
C THR A 190 -15.81 -7.56 -6.18
N PRO A 191 -16.84 -7.95 -5.43
CA PRO A 191 -16.99 -7.45 -4.07
C PRO A 191 -15.86 -7.83 -3.11
N ALA A 192 -15.11 -8.90 -3.39
CA ALA A 192 -13.87 -9.21 -2.67
C ALA A 192 -12.79 -8.13 -2.89
N LEU A 193 -12.80 -7.47 -4.06
CA LEU A 193 -11.96 -6.31 -4.36
C LEU A 193 -12.51 -4.99 -3.80
N ALA A 194 -13.57 -5.02 -2.96
CA ALA A 194 -14.07 -3.81 -2.32
C ALA A 194 -12.95 -3.05 -1.61
N GLY A 195 -12.78 -1.78 -1.97
CA GLY A 195 -11.62 -1.01 -1.57
C GLY A 195 -11.57 0.38 -2.20
N ILE A 196 -10.46 1.07 -1.97
CA ILE A 196 -10.17 2.38 -2.57
C ILE A 196 -9.42 2.16 -3.88
N LEU A 197 -10.03 2.60 -4.98
CA LEU A 197 -9.41 2.65 -6.30
C LEU A 197 -8.49 3.88 -6.37
N ILE A 198 -7.21 3.64 -6.63
CA ILE A 198 -6.13 4.63 -6.62
C ILE A 198 -5.55 4.74 -8.03
N PRO A 199 -5.73 5.88 -8.71
CA PRO A 199 -5.14 6.11 -10.03
C PRO A 199 -3.60 6.04 -10.00
N VAL A 200 -3.03 5.34 -10.97
CA VAL A 200 -1.58 5.29 -11.22
C VAL A 200 -1.26 6.19 -12.38
N MET A 201 -0.50 7.26 -12.13
CA MET A 201 -0.22 8.31 -13.10
C MET A 201 1.13 8.07 -13.79
N SER A 202 1.20 8.32 -15.09
CA SER A 202 2.45 8.51 -15.82
C SER A 202 3.03 9.90 -15.52
N ARG A 203 4.27 10.16 -15.93
CA ARG A 203 4.90 11.47 -15.75
C ARG A 203 4.18 12.57 -16.53
N GLU A 204 3.66 12.21 -17.70
CA GLU A 204 2.91 13.08 -18.60
C GLU A 204 1.48 13.35 -18.10
N GLY A 205 1.07 12.75 -16.98
CA GLY A 205 -0.24 12.97 -16.37
C GLY A 205 -1.36 12.05 -16.88
N TYR A 206 -1.02 10.95 -17.58
CA TYR A 206 -1.99 9.94 -18.01
C TYR A 206 -2.21 8.88 -16.93
N ILE A 207 -3.46 8.45 -16.73
CA ILE A 207 -3.80 7.30 -15.90
C ILE A 207 -3.46 6.03 -16.67
N GLN A 208 -2.49 5.27 -16.17
CA GLN A 208 -1.97 4.06 -16.84
C GLN A 208 -2.36 2.74 -16.15
N GLY A 209 -3.02 2.84 -15.00
CA GLY A 209 -3.52 1.70 -14.23
C GLY A 209 -4.23 2.16 -12.96
N PHE A 210 -4.79 1.19 -12.23
CA PHE A 210 -5.27 1.41 -10.87
C PHE A 210 -4.71 0.38 -9.91
N GLN A 211 -4.34 0.85 -8.72
CA GLN A 211 -4.19 -0.01 -7.55
C GLN A 211 -5.47 0.06 -6.72
N ILE A 212 -5.95 -1.09 -6.27
CA ILE A 212 -7.08 -1.21 -5.35
C ILE A 212 -6.51 -1.47 -3.97
N ARG A 213 -6.65 -0.51 -3.06
CA ARG A 213 -6.39 -0.74 -1.63
C ARG A 213 -7.60 -1.46 -1.03
N LEU A 214 -7.46 -2.74 -0.78
CA LEU A 214 -8.54 -3.61 -0.32
C LEU A 214 -9.01 -3.22 1.09
N ASN A 215 -10.31 -3.34 1.33
CA ASN A 215 -10.90 -3.25 2.66
C ASN A 215 -10.49 -4.44 3.52
N LYS A 216 -10.45 -5.64 2.92
CA LYS A 216 -9.98 -6.88 3.53
C LYS A 216 -8.83 -7.46 2.69
N PRO A 217 -7.66 -7.75 3.28
CA PRO A 217 -6.55 -8.35 2.54
C PRO A 217 -6.94 -9.67 1.89
N ILE A 218 -6.37 -9.95 0.72
CA ILE A 218 -6.50 -11.22 0.00
C ILE A 218 -5.08 -11.78 -0.16
N ARG A 219 -4.85 -13.03 0.27
CA ARG A 219 -3.52 -13.67 0.28
C ARG A 219 -2.46 -12.79 0.97
N ASP A 220 -2.82 -12.20 2.11
CA ASP A 220 -2.02 -11.22 2.87
C ASP A 220 -1.69 -9.90 2.15
N SER A 221 -2.08 -9.76 0.88
CA SER A 221 -1.90 -8.53 0.12
C SER A 221 -2.98 -7.51 0.48
N LYS A 222 -2.53 -6.29 0.80
CA LYS A 222 -3.40 -5.12 1.04
C LYS A 222 -3.78 -4.39 -0.24
N TYR A 223 -3.09 -4.70 -1.35
CA TYR A 223 -3.26 -4.02 -2.63
C TYR A 223 -3.38 -5.03 -3.76
N MET A 224 -4.30 -4.77 -4.68
CA MET A 224 -4.45 -5.55 -5.91
C MET A 224 -4.37 -4.62 -7.11
N TRP A 225 -3.80 -5.11 -8.21
CA TRP A 225 -3.90 -4.41 -9.48
C TRP A 225 -5.31 -4.57 -10.06
N PHE A 226 -5.88 -3.48 -10.56
CA PHE A 226 -7.01 -3.58 -11.47
C PHE A 226 -6.51 -4.14 -12.80
N SER A 227 -6.73 -5.43 -12.98
CA SER A 227 -6.16 -6.24 -14.05
C SER A 227 -7.21 -7.17 -14.62
N SER A 228 -7.04 -7.56 -15.86
CA SER A 228 -7.84 -8.58 -16.56
C SER A 228 -6.92 -9.59 -17.23
N GLN A 229 -5.70 -9.73 -16.71
CA GLN A 229 -4.75 -10.74 -17.16
C GLN A 229 -5.37 -12.14 -17.09
N GLY A 230 -5.08 -12.98 -18.07
CA GLY A 230 -5.60 -14.33 -18.25
C GLY A 230 -6.95 -14.40 -18.94
N LYS A 231 -7.61 -13.26 -19.19
CA LYS A 231 -9.00 -13.21 -19.69
C LYS A 231 -9.07 -12.81 -21.16
N GLU A 232 -10.07 -13.33 -21.87
CA GLU A 232 -10.33 -12.99 -23.27
C GLU A 232 -10.49 -11.47 -23.46
N CYS A 233 -9.81 -10.92 -24.47
CA CYS A 233 -9.74 -9.47 -24.74
C CYS A 233 -9.16 -8.62 -23.60
N GLY A 234 -8.70 -9.23 -22.52
CA GLY A 234 -8.17 -8.58 -21.34
C GLY A 234 -6.69 -8.26 -21.46
N SER A 235 -6.22 -7.37 -20.59
CA SER A 235 -4.81 -7.05 -20.45
C SER A 235 -4.35 -6.87 -19.00
N SER A 236 -3.05 -6.96 -18.77
CA SER A 236 -2.39 -6.63 -17.51
C SER A 236 -1.93 -5.18 -17.50
N PRO A 237 -2.00 -4.46 -16.37
CA PRO A 237 -1.43 -3.11 -16.31
C PRO A 237 0.10 -3.12 -16.44
N GLY A 238 0.78 -4.25 -16.16
CA GLY A 238 2.23 -4.39 -16.27
C GLY A 238 3.01 -3.72 -15.13
N SER A 239 2.40 -3.58 -13.95
CA SER A 239 2.97 -2.92 -12.77
C SER A 239 3.62 -1.54 -13.06
N PRO A 240 2.85 -0.59 -13.62
CA PRO A 240 3.36 0.72 -13.99
C PRO A 240 3.82 1.51 -12.76
N VAL A 241 4.82 2.36 -12.95
CA VAL A 241 5.29 3.27 -11.91
C VAL A 241 4.37 4.46 -11.79
N HIS A 242 4.09 4.90 -10.56
CA HIS A 242 3.28 6.08 -10.30
C HIS A 242 4.20 7.31 -10.21
N PHE A 243 3.94 8.35 -11.00
CA PHE A 243 4.63 9.64 -10.88
C PHE A 243 3.69 10.69 -10.28
N ILE A 244 4.18 11.44 -9.30
CA ILE A 244 3.48 12.62 -8.78
C ILE A 244 4.47 13.74 -8.47
N GLY A 245 4.23 14.91 -9.06
CA GLY A 245 5.02 16.12 -8.87
C GLY A 245 4.33 17.27 -9.58
N ASP A 246 4.59 18.51 -9.15
CA ASP A 246 4.07 19.69 -9.84
C ASP A 246 4.99 20.08 -11.03
N ASP A 247 6.26 19.62 -11.02
CA ASP A 247 7.23 19.80 -12.11
C ASP A 247 7.63 18.43 -12.71
N PRO A 248 7.30 18.16 -13.99
CA PRO A 248 7.69 16.92 -14.67
C PRO A 248 9.20 16.82 -14.95
N LEU A 249 9.94 17.94 -14.88
CA LEU A 249 11.39 18.03 -15.08
C LEU A 249 12.16 18.18 -13.76
N ALA A 250 11.53 17.77 -12.64
CA ALA A 250 12.11 17.91 -11.31
C ALA A 250 13.52 17.31 -11.24
N LYS A 251 14.48 18.15 -10.84
CA LYS A 251 15.89 17.76 -10.66
C LYS A 251 16.11 16.79 -9.50
N THR A 252 15.17 16.77 -8.56
CA THR A 252 15.20 15.92 -7.37
C THR A 252 13.89 15.19 -7.20
N VAL A 253 13.95 13.86 -7.10
CA VAL A 253 12.78 12.98 -6.98
C VAL A 253 12.96 12.01 -5.82
N VAL A 254 11.88 11.65 -5.12
CA VAL A 254 11.89 10.58 -4.11
C VAL A 254 11.29 9.31 -4.68
N LEU A 255 12.05 8.21 -4.70
CA LEU A 255 11.56 6.88 -5.05
C LEU A 255 10.99 6.19 -3.80
N THR A 256 9.72 5.79 -3.81
CA THR A 256 9.06 5.15 -2.66
C THR A 256 8.20 3.95 -3.07
N GLU A 257 7.58 3.28 -2.09
CA GLU A 257 6.65 2.18 -2.32
C GLU A 257 5.18 2.59 -2.13
N GLY A 258 4.37 2.32 -3.15
CA GLY A 258 2.92 2.45 -3.11
C GLY A 258 2.41 3.84 -3.52
N CYS A 259 1.45 3.87 -4.43
CA CYS A 259 0.95 5.11 -5.04
C CYS A 259 0.26 6.04 -4.03
N LEU A 260 -0.55 5.47 -3.12
CA LEU A 260 -1.24 6.24 -2.08
C LEU A 260 -0.24 6.94 -1.15
N LYS A 261 0.89 6.30 -0.85
CA LYS A 261 1.95 6.86 0.00
C LYS A 261 2.59 8.06 -0.66
N ALA A 262 2.98 7.92 -1.93
CA ALA A 262 3.52 9.03 -2.73
C ALA A 262 2.54 10.21 -2.79
N ASN A 263 1.25 9.95 -3.02
CA ASN A 263 0.23 11.01 -3.03
C ASN A 263 0.15 11.78 -1.71
N VAL A 264 0.09 11.04 -0.59
CA VAL A 264 0.03 11.64 0.75
C VAL A 264 1.30 12.45 1.03
N ALA A 265 2.48 11.88 0.79
CA ALA A 265 3.74 12.55 1.04
C ALA A 265 3.91 13.81 0.17
N HIS A 266 3.54 13.76 -1.11
CA HIS A 266 3.53 14.92 -2.00
C HIS A 266 2.66 16.06 -1.45
N GLU A 267 1.40 15.78 -1.13
CA GLU A 267 0.48 16.82 -0.65
C GLU A 267 0.88 17.38 0.72
N LEU A 268 1.43 16.55 1.62
CA LEU A 268 1.94 17.02 2.90
C LEU A 268 3.24 17.82 2.78
N SER A 269 4.10 17.50 1.81
CA SER A 269 5.35 18.24 1.56
C SER A 269 5.09 19.70 1.20
N LYS A 270 4.02 19.98 0.43
CA LYS A 270 3.58 21.34 0.10
C LYS A 270 3.34 22.18 1.35
N TYR A 271 2.63 21.59 2.31
CA TYR A 271 2.32 22.26 3.58
C TYR A 271 3.54 22.42 4.49
N LEU A 272 4.44 21.44 4.49
CA LEU A 272 5.63 21.45 5.33
C LEU A 272 6.68 22.44 4.85
N MET A 273 7.02 22.36 3.56
CA MET A 273 8.22 22.95 2.98
C MET A 273 7.94 24.16 2.09
N ASN A 274 6.68 24.57 1.93
CA ASN A 274 6.23 25.59 0.96
C ASN A 274 6.67 25.31 -0.49
N LYS A 275 7.12 24.08 -0.77
CA LYS A 275 7.49 23.57 -2.09
C LYS A 275 7.13 22.09 -2.15
N PRO A 276 6.44 21.63 -3.21
CA PRO A 276 6.14 20.22 -3.38
C PRO A 276 7.40 19.42 -3.69
N MET A 277 7.50 18.25 -3.06
CA MET A 277 8.44 17.22 -3.47
C MET A 277 7.83 16.36 -4.59
N THR A 278 8.66 15.94 -5.53
CA THR A 278 8.28 14.98 -6.58
C THR A 278 8.56 13.57 -6.12
N PHE A 279 7.63 12.65 -6.37
CA PHE A 279 7.71 11.25 -6.00
C PHE A 279 7.51 10.34 -7.22
N VAL A 280 8.25 9.24 -7.21
CA VAL A 280 7.98 8.06 -8.04
C VAL A 280 7.69 6.90 -7.10
N ALA A 281 6.56 6.22 -7.30
CA ALA A 281 6.18 5.05 -6.50
C ALA A 281 6.18 3.78 -7.36
N ILE A 282 6.87 2.75 -6.84
CA ILE A 282 6.83 1.39 -7.38
C ILE A 282 5.95 0.49 -6.51
N ALA A 283 5.44 -0.60 -7.08
CA ALA A 283 4.58 -1.57 -6.38
C ALA A 283 5.39 -2.58 -5.54
N GLY A 284 6.40 -2.09 -4.82
CA GLY A 284 7.33 -2.85 -3.99
C GLY A 284 8.78 -2.72 -4.46
N CYS A 285 9.73 -2.68 -3.53
CA CYS A 285 11.17 -2.52 -3.77
C CYS A 285 11.79 -3.55 -4.73
N GLY A 286 11.17 -4.73 -4.89
CA GLY A 286 11.64 -5.79 -5.79
C GLY A 286 11.29 -5.63 -7.26
N GLN A 287 10.57 -4.57 -7.66
CA GLN A 287 10.14 -4.35 -9.05
C GLN A 287 11.25 -3.77 -9.94
N PHE A 288 12.37 -4.48 -10.06
CA PHE A 288 13.61 -3.98 -10.69
C PHE A 288 13.45 -3.51 -12.14
N ASN A 289 12.64 -4.20 -12.95
CA ASN A 289 12.39 -3.79 -14.34
C ASN A 289 11.66 -2.44 -14.41
N SER A 290 10.65 -2.26 -13.54
CA SER A 290 9.92 -0.99 -13.43
C SER A 290 10.81 0.11 -12.86
N THR A 291 11.65 -0.21 -11.86
CA THR A 291 12.65 0.74 -11.32
C THR A 291 13.63 1.19 -12.39
N LYS A 292 14.22 0.26 -13.16
CA LYS A 292 15.18 0.60 -14.22
C LYS A 292 14.56 1.51 -15.27
N LYS A 293 13.34 1.22 -15.72
CA LYS A 293 12.59 2.08 -16.65
C LYS A 293 12.33 3.47 -16.06
N ALA A 294 11.91 3.53 -14.80
CA ALA A 294 11.63 4.80 -14.11
C ALA A 294 12.90 5.65 -13.96
N LEU A 295 14.00 5.06 -13.51
CA LEU A 295 15.28 5.75 -13.35
C LEU A 295 15.86 6.22 -14.69
N SER A 296 15.77 5.37 -15.73
CA SER A 296 16.23 5.74 -17.09
C SER A 296 15.43 6.93 -17.61
N SER A 297 14.10 6.87 -17.50
CA SER A 297 13.23 7.97 -17.87
C SER A 297 13.54 9.22 -17.03
N LEU A 298 13.77 9.12 -15.71
CA LEU A 298 14.14 10.28 -14.89
C LEU A 298 15.43 10.93 -15.38
N LYS A 299 16.45 10.11 -15.71
CA LYS A 299 17.73 10.58 -16.23
C LYS A 299 17.58 11.30 -17.57
N GLU A 300 16.81 10.75 -18.51
CA GLU A 300 16.53 11.35 -19.82
C GLU A 300 15.91 12.74 -19.71
N TYR A 301 15.05 12.96 -18.72
CA TYR A 301 14.38 14.23 -18.47
C TYR A 301 15.17 15.16 -17.53
N GLY A 302 16.45 14.84 -17.29
CA GLY A 302 17.38 15.72 -16.59
C GLY A 302 17.27 15.69 -15.07
N CYS A 303 16.68 14.65 -14.47
CA CYS A 303 16.77 14.41 -13.03
C CYS A 303 18.23 14.15 -12.62
N GLU A 304 18.67 14.82 -11.57
CA GLU A 304 20.06 14.80 -11.10
C GLU A 304 20.21 13.92 -9.85
N LEU A 305 19.19 13.89 -8.99
CA LEU A 305 19.21 13.20 -7.71
C LEU A 305 17.91 12.46 -7.42
N VAL A 306 18.03 11.19 -7.06
CA VAL A 306 16.93 10.36 -6.55
C VAL A 306 17.16 10.03 -5.08
N TYR A 307 16.19 10.36 -4.24
CA TYR A 307 16.16 9.97 -2.84
C TYR A 307 15.44 8.62 -2.69
N ASP A 308 16.07 7.65 -2.02
CA ASP A 308 15.42 6.43 -1.56
C ASP A 308 14.49 6.73 -0.39
N GLY A 309 13.20 6.72 -0.68
CA GLY A 309 12.08 6.84 0.24
C GLY A 309 11.35 5.51 0.52
N PHE A 310 12.03 4.37 0.44
CA PHE A 310 11.46 3.08 0.87
C PHE A 310 11.23 3.02 2.39
N ASP A 311 10.23 2.25 2.81
CA ASP A 311 9.83 2.11 4.22
C ASP A 311 11.02 1.75 5.12
N MET A 312 11.05 2.33 6.31
CA MET A 312 12.16 2.17 7.25
C MET A 312 12.27 0.75 7.83
N ASP A 313 11.30 -0.13 7.58
CA ASP A 313 11.44 -1.56 7.86
C ASP A 313 12.46 -2.25 6.93
N LYS A 314 13.00 -1.54 5.93
CA LYS A 314 14.19 -1.97 5.17
C LYS A 314 15.41 -2.29 6.03
N PHE A 315 15.49 -1.71 7.23
CA PHE A 315 16.56 -2.03 8.18
C PHE A 315 16.23 -3.24 9.07
N LYS A 316 14.96 -3.69 9.09
CA LYS A 316 14.50 -4.87 9.84
C LYS A 316 14.43 -6.11 8.96
N ASN A 317 14.18 -5.94 7.67
CA ASN A 317 13.97 -7.03 6.72
C ASN A 317 15.14 -7.14 5.74
N PRO A 318 16.02 -8.17 5.88
CA PRO A 318 17.16 -8.36 4.99
C PRO A 318 16.78 -8.45 3.51
N ASN A 319 15.59 -8.96 3.19
CA ASN A 319 15.12 -9.04 1.80
C ASN A 319 14.79 -7.65 1.23
N VAL A 320 14.19 -6.78 2.03
CA VAL A 320 13.91 -5.37 1.63
C VAL A 320 15.22 -4.60 1.52
N TYR A 321 16.18 -4.82 2.42
CA TYR A 321 17.52 -4.21 2.33
C TYR A 321 18.24 -4.61 1.04
N ARG A 322 18.26 -5.91 0.71
CA ARG A 322 18.87 -6.41 -0.54
C ARG A 322 18.17 -5.84 -1.78
N ALA A 323 16.85 -5.71 -1.74
CA ALA A 323 16.09 -5.09 -2.83
C ALA A 323 16.44 -3.60 -2.98
N MET A 324 16.56 -2.85 -1.88
CA MET A 324 17.06 -1.47 -1.87
C MET A 324 18.47 -1.39 -2.49
N ALA A 325 19.42 -2.20 -2.03
CA ALA A 325 20.80 -2.22 -2.55
C ALA A 325 20.83 -2.44 -4.06
N LYS A 326 20.05 -3.41 -4.56
CA LYS A 326 19.93 -3.65 -6.01
C LYS A 326 19.33 -2.46 -6.77
N ASN A 327 18.43 -1.68 -6.16
CA ASN A 327 17.95 -0.45 -6.78
C ASN A 327 19.06 0.63 -6.88
N PHE A 328 20.00 0.68 -5.93
CA PHE A 328 21.20 1.52 -6.05
C PHE A 328 22.12 1.06 -7.17
N ASP A 329 22.32 -0.26 -7.34
CA ASP A 329 23.10 -0.81 -8.46
C ASP A 329 22.47 -0.40 -9.81
N ILE A 330 21.14 -0.53 -9.93
CA ILE A 330 20.41 -0.08 -11.13
C ILE A 330 20.55 1.42 -11.36
N ALA A 331 20.49 2.25 -10.30
CA ALA A 331 20.70 3.69 -10.42
C ALA A 331 22.12 4.02 -10.91
N HIS A 332 23.12 3.29 -10.42
CA HIS A 332 24.50 3.40 -10.89
C HIS A 332 24.63 3.02 -12.36
N GLU A 333 24.07 1.89 -12.79
CA GLU A 333 24.04 1.47 -14.21
C GLU A 333 23.40 2.51 -15.13
N VAL A 334 22.32 3.16 -14.67
CA VAL A 334 21.61 4.21 -15.42
C VAL A 334 22.38 5.55 -15.41
N GLY A 335 23.33 5.72 -14.49
CA GLY A 335 24.08 6.97 -14.33
C GLY A 335 23.29 8.09 -13.65
N ILE A 336 22.37 7.74 -12.74
CA ILE A 336 21.63 8.70 -11.91
C ILE A 336 22.09 8.61 -10.45
N ARG A 337 22.36 9.75 -9.81
CA ARG A 337 22.77 9.76 -8.41
C ARG A 337 21.58 9.36 -7.54
N MET A 338 21.79 8.39 -6.67
CA MET A 338 20.80 7.95 -5.69
C MET A 338 21.35 8.09 -4.27
N GLU A 339 20.54 8.59 -3.36
CA GLU A 339 20.91 8.81 -1.95
C GLU A 339 19.83 8.29 -1.00
N VAL A 340 20.22 7.82 0.18
CA VAL A 340 19.26 7.36 1.17
C VAL A 340 18.57 8.55 1.82
N TYR A 341 17.22 8.59 1.77
CA TYR A 341 16.43 9.54 2.54
C TYR A 341 15.94 8.85 3.83
N ARG A 342 16.31 9.40 4.98
CA ARG A 342 16.07 8.81 6.30
C ARG A 342 15.19 9.72 7.14
N TRP A 343 14.24 9.13 7.87
CA TRP A 343 13.31 9.87 8.72
C TRP A 343 12.98 9.18 10.05
N ASN A 344 13.66 8.08 10.38
CA ASN A 344 13.60 7.59 11.76
C ASN A 344 14.42 8.55 12.62
N ALA A 345 13.70 9.32 13.44
CA ALA A 345 14.26 10.14 14.48
C ALA A 345 13.88 9.52 15.82
N ILE A 346 14.85 9.30 16.70
CA ILE A 346 14.54 9.07 18.11
C ILE A 346 14.22 10.45 18.69
N GLU A 347 12.95 10.70 19.00
CA GLU A 347 12.61 11.85 19.83
C GLU A 347 12.78 11.44 21.29
N ILE A 348 13.75 12.00 21.97
CA ILE A 348 13.88 11.84 23.42
C ILE A 348 13.18 13.04 24.06
N TYR A 349 12.28 12.76 25.01
CA TYR A 349 11.63 13.77 25.84
C TYR A 349 12.42 13.86 27.14
N GLY A 350 12.53 15.04 27.73
CA GLY A 350 13.34 15.26 28.93
C GLY A 350 13.61 16.74 29.15
N ASN A 351 14.20 17.07 30.30
CA ASN A 351 14.65 18.44 30.60
C ASN A 351 16.07 18.64 30.03
N PHE A 352 16.19 18.68 28.71
CA PHE A 352 17.48 18.92 28.06
C PHE A 352 17.87 20.40 28.16
N LYS A 353 19.16 20.65 28.36
CA LYS A 353 19.75 21.99 28.29
C LYS A 353 19.80 22.44 26.84
N GLN A 354 19.53 23.72 26.62
CA GLN A 354 19.62 24.33 25.30
C GLN A 354 21.08 24.61 24.94
N ASN A 355 21.45 24.38 23.68
CA ASN A 355 22.82 24.56 23.17
C ASN A 355 23.92 23.71 23.84
N THR A 356 23.54 22.75 24.68
CA THR A 356 24.48 21.76 25.23
C THR A 356 24.54 20.54 24.29
N PRO A 357 25.73 20.13 23.84
CA PRO A 357 25.88 18.90 23.06
C PRO A 357 25.68 17.68 23.95
N TYR A 358 24.99 16.69 23.42
CA TYR A 358 24.85 15.36 24.00
C TYR A 358 25.54 14.33 23.12
N LYS A 359 26.10 13.29 23.71
CA LYS A 359 26.61 12.11 22.99
C LYS A 359 25.77 10.89 23.32
N VAL A 360 25.70 9.93 22.40
CA VAL A 360 25.01 8.66 22.64
C VAL A 360 26.03 7.54 22.62
N LEU A 361 26.20 6.84 23.73
CA LEU A 361 27.06 5.64 23.82
C LEU A 361 26.20 4.39 23.66
N ILE A 362 26.66 3.45 22.85
CA ILE A 362 25.92 2.30 22.36
C ILE A 362 26.54 1.04 22.92
N ASN A 363 25.75 0.24 23.63
CA ASN A 363 26.15 -1.01 24.28
C ASN A 363 27.46 -0.88 25.06
N ASP A 364 27.69 0.28 25.68
CA ASP A 364 28.90 0.64 26.42
C ASP A 364 30.23 0.54 25.63
N LYS A 365 30.16 0.58 24.30
CA LYS A 365 31.32 0.36 23.43
C LYS A 365 31.58 1.50 22.47
N ASP A 366 30.55 1.92 21.74
CA ASP A 366 30.73 2.81 20.58
C ASP A 366 29.88 4.07 20.72
N TYR A 367 30.41 5.22 20.34
CA TYR A 367 29.60 6.43 20.23
C TYR A 367 28.76 6.38 18.95
N ALA A 368 27.53 6.87 19.04
CA ALA A 368 26.68 7.06 17.89
C ALA A 368 27.20 8.22 17.04
N PHE A 369 27.22 8.00 15.73
CA PHE A 369 27.47 9.03 14.76
C PHE A 369 26.26 9.11 13.84
N TYR A 370 25.89 10.30 13.41
CA TYR A 370 25.06 10.50 12.23
C TYR A 370 25.89 11.13 11.14
N SER A 371 25.51 10.87 9.89
CA SER A 371 26.15 11.55 8.77
C SER A 371 25.20 12.46 8.05
N THR A 372 25.66 13.65 7.70
CA THR A 372 24.99 14.54 6.75
C THR A 372 25.79 14.59 5.46
N TYR A 373 25.15 15.02 4.38
CA TYR A 373 25.83 15.26 3.11
C TYR A 373 25.85 16.76 2.84
N THR A 374 27.04 17.33 2.88
CA THR A 374 27.29 18.75 2.56
C THR A 374 28.21 18.79 1.35
N ASN A 375 27.80 19.47 0.26
CA ASN A 375 28.62 19.62 -0.96
C ASN A 375 29.19 18.31 -1.53
N HIS A 376 28.38 17.25 -1.63
CA HIS A 376 28.79 15.92 -2.15
C HIS A 376 29.84 15.20 -1.31
N LYS A 377 30.17 15.70 -0.12
CA LYS A 377 31.00 15.01 0.86
C LYS A 377 30.13 14.58 2.02
N ARG A 378 30.38 13.35 2.47
CA ARG A 378 29.75 12.81 3.66
C ARG A 378 30.51 13.32 4.87
N GLU A 379 29.82 14.07 5.73
CA GLU A 379 30.33 14.55 7.00
C GLU A 379 29.70 13.71 8.12
N PHE A 380 30.45 13.50 9.19
CA PHE A 380 30.02 12.69 10.34
C PHE A 380 30.04 13.56 11.58
N PHE A 381 29.02 13.40 12.42
CA PHE A 381 28.80 14.13 13.66
C PHE A 381 28.43 13.12 14.75
N ASP A 382 28.93 13.33 15.97
CA ASP A 382 28.60 12.55 17.17
C ASP A 382 27.88 13.36 18.26
N GLU A 383 27.60 14.63 17.98
CA GLU A 383 26.95 15.56 18.90
C GLU A 383 25.49 15.81 18.51
N PHE A 384 24.60 15.62 19.49
CA PHE A 384 23.15 15.79 19.35
C PHE A 384 22.70 16.96 20.21
N PHE A 385 21.74 17.73 19.70
CA PHE A 385 21.25 18.93 20.36
C PHE A 385 19.75 18.84 20.62
N ALA A 386 19.31 19.48 21.69
CA ALA A 386 17.89 19.68 21.94
C ALA A 386 17.34 20.75 20.98
N ASP A 387 16.15 20.50 20.42
CA ASP A 387 15.42 21.47 19.63
C ASP A 387 14.96 22.63 20.51
N GLU A 388 15.36 23.85 20.13
CA GLU A 388 15.13 25.08 20.89
C GLU A 388 13.65 25.37 21.16
N LYS A 389 12.75 24.93 20.26
CA LYS A 389 11.32 25.24 20.33
C LYS A 389 10.54 24.22 21.13
N THR A 390 10.98 22.97 21.12
CA THR A 390 10.25 21.83 21.68
C THR A 390 10.92 21.23 22.91
N GLY A 391 12.18 21.57 23.17
CA GLY A 391 13.00 20.98 24.23
C GLY A 391 13.26 19.50 24.01
N ARG A 392 13.20 19.00 22.77
CA ARG A 392 13.33 17.58 22.43
C ARG A 392 14.68 17.31 21.82
N LEU A 393 15.35 16.26 22.26
CA LEU A 393 16.55 15.80 21.60
C LEU A 393 16.17 14.88 20.43
N ILE A 394 16.62 15.22 19.22
CA ILE A 394 16.36 14.47 17.99
C ILE A 394 17.64 13.76 17.58
N ILE A 395 17.63 12.43 17.55
CA ILE A 395 18.73 11.62 17.04
C ILE A 395 18.37 11.18 15.61
N PRO A 396 19.02 11.73 14.56
CA PRO A 396 18.60 11.58 13.16
C PRO A 396 18.81 10.20 12.51
N GLU A 397 19.12 9.14 13.27
CA GLU A 397 19.27 7.78 12.72
C GLU A 397 18.68 6.73 13.67
N PRO A 398 18.33 5.52 13.19
CA PRO A 398 18.58 4.35 14.01
C PRO A 398 20.08 4.11 14.07
N ILE A 399 20.62 4.11 15.27
CA ILE A 399 21.90 3.48 15.58
C ILE A 399 21.75 1.98 15.31
N LEU A 400 22.40 1.49 14.26
CA LEU A 400 22.43 0.07 13.94
C LEU A 400 23.73 -0.52 14.50
N ASN A 401 23.62 -1.59 15.29
CA ASN A 401 24.74 -2.47 15.53
C ASN A 401 24.89 -3.39 14.30
N PRO A 402 25.93 -3.23 13.46
CA PRO A 402 26.09 -4.05 12.25
C PRO A 402 26.28 -5.53 12.55
N LEU A 403 26.63 -5.90 13.79
CA LEU A 403 26.77 -7.28 14.24
C LEU A 403 25.45 -7.88 14.77
N HIS A 404 24.51 -7.06 15.25
CA HIS A 404 23.27 -7.49 15.90
C HIS A 404 22.06 -6.61 15.48
N PRO A 405 21.62 -6.68 14.21
CA PRO A 405 20.62 -5.75 13.64
C PRO A 405 19.18 -5.95 14.15
N HIS A 406 18.95 -6.91 15.06
CA HIS A 406 17.63 -7.31 15.56
C HIS A 406 17.53 -7.35 17.08
N GLU A 407 18.54 -6.85 17.80
CA GLU A 407 18.54 -6.81 19.27
C GLU A 407 18.20 -5.41 19.77
N ASP A 408 17.55 -5.34 20.94
CA ASP A 408 17.41 -4.09 21.67
C ASP A 408 18.81 -3.53 21.94
N VAL A 409 19.03 -2.30 21.51
CA VAL A 409 20.31 -1.63 21.70
C VAL A 409 20.23 -0.80 22.98
N ASN A 410 21.09 -1.11 23.95
CA ASN A 410 21.23 -0.30 25.15
C ASN A 410 22.04 0.95 24.80
N CYS A 411 21.51 2.11 25.13
CA CYS A 411 22.12 3.39 24.82
C CYS A 411 22.25 4.21 26.11
N LYS A 412 23.29 5.03 26.20
CA LYS A 412 23.47 6.05 27.24
C LYS A 412 23.52 7.40 26.55
N LEU A 413 22.58 8.29 26.88
CA LEU A 413 22.62 9.67 26.46
C LEU A 413 23.41 10.46 27.51
N ILE A 414 24.56 11.00 27.11
CA ILE A 414 25.55 11.65 27.98
C ILE A 414 25.50 13.17 27.75
N ASP A 415 25.30 13.94 28.81
CA ASP A 415 25.52 15.39 28.84
C ASP A 415 27.04 15.64 28.79
N VAL A 416 27.53 16.31 27.74
CA VAL A 416 28.98 16.49 27.53
C VAL A 416 29.59 17.47 28.54
N GLU A 417 28.81 18.38 29.11
CA GLU A 417 29.30 19.35 30.10
C GLU A 417 29.45 18.72 31.48
N THR A 418 28.49 17.89 31.91
CA THR A 418 28.49 17.32 33.27
C THR A 418 29.00 15.89 33.35
N GLY A 419 28.94 15.15 32.23
CA GLY A 419 29.24 13.72 32.19
C GLY A 419 28.11 12.84 32.73
N ASP A 420 27.00 13.44 33.18
CA ASP A 420 25.82 12.70 33.61
C ASP A 420 25.20 11.97 32.41
N TYR A 421 24.61 10.81 32.66
CA TYR A 421 23.96 10.05 31.61
C TYR A 421 22.60 9.51 32.02
N SER A 422 21.75 9.31 31.00
CA SER A 422 20.49 8.59 31.11
C SER A 422 20.51 7.38 30.20
N GLU A 423 20.00 6.24 30.69
CA GLU A 423 19.95 5.01 29.91
C GLU A 423 18.66 4.93 29.11
N PHE A 424 18.79 4.49 27.85
CA PHE A 424 17.66 4.17 27.02
C PHE A 424 17.81 2.90 26.22
N LYS A 425 16.69 2.23 25.97
CA LYS A 425 16.64 1.09 25.04
C LYS A 425 16.05 1.51 23.72
N MET A 426 16.82 1.29 22.66
CA MET A 426 16.33 1.37 21.31
C MET A 426 15.84 0.00 20.87
N ASN A 427 14.53 -0.19 20.87
CA ASN A 427 13.94 -1.40 20.33
C ASN A 427 13.75 -1.26 18.82
N VAL A 428 14.40 -2.14 18.05
CA VAL A 428 14.36 -2.13 16.60
C VAL A 428 12.96 -2.45 16.07
N ASP A 429 12.06 -3.05 16.85
CA ASP A 429 10.76 -3.59 16.39
C ASP A 429 9.51 -2.82 16.84
N ALA A 430 9.60 -1.97 17.86
CA ALA A 430 8.45 -1.24 18.40
C ALA A 430 8.27 0.18 17.81
N SER A 431 7.03 0.47 17.36
CA SER A 431 6.67 1.78 16.75
C SER A 431 6.70 2.96 17.73
N ILE A 432 6.52 2.67 19.03
CA ILE A 432 6.62 3.62 20.13
C ILE A 432 7.15 2.87 21.34
N ASN A 433 8.26 3.31 21.94
CA ASN A 433 8.71 2.81 23.23
C ASN A 433 8.61 3.93 24.25
N ARG A 434 7.87 3.67 25.34
CA ARG A 434 7.79 4.57 26.49
C ARG A 434 8.71 4.03 27.58
N CYS A 435 9.72 4.80 27.94
CA CYS A 435 10.48 4.59 29.16
C CYS A 435 10.06 5.64 30.20
N GLN A 436 10.61 5.57 31.42
CA GLN A 436 10.28 6.52 32.49
C GLN A 436 10.48 7.97 32.03
N ASP A 437 11.54 8.25 31.26
CA ASP A 437 11.93 9.63 30.96
C ASP A 437 11.73 10.04 29.49
N TYR A 438 11.60 9.11 28.53
CA TYR A 438 11.54 9.45 27.10
C TYR A 438 10.61 8.54 26.27
N THR A 439 10.26 8.99 25.06
CA THR A 439 9.38 8.26 24.12
C THR A 439 9.98 8.16 22.72
N VAL A 440 10.53 7.00 22.36
CA VAL A 440 11.06 6.76 21.01
C VAL A 440 9.91 6.60 20.02
N TRP A 441 9.93 7.34 18.90
CA TRP A 441 8.95 7.21 17.82
C TRP A 441 9.60 6.66 16.56
N GLN A 442 9.11 5.53 16.04
CA GLN A 442 9.54 5.01 14.74
C GLN A 442 8.41 5.17 13.72
N LYS A 443 8.70 5.78 12.57
CA LYS A 443 7.72 5.97 11.48
C LYS A 443 8.08 5.06 10.32
N LYS A 444 7.17 4.13 10.00
CA LYS A 444 7.40 3.12 8.96
C LYS A 444 7.55 3.78 7.58
N GLY A 445 6.52 4.51 7.13
CA GLY A 445 6.50 5.15 5.81
C GLY A 445 6.80 6.65 5.86
N ILE A 446 7.25 7.20 4.72
CA ILE A 446 7.52 8.63 4.57
C ILE A 446 6.24 9.48 4.69
N ASP A 447 5.08 8.93 4.27
CA ASP A 447 3.77 9.56 4.45
C ASP A 447 3.41 9.72 5.94
N ASP A 448 3.61 8.67 6.73
CA ASP A 448 3.40 8.71 8.18
C ASP A 448 4.34 9.70 8.86
N TYR A 449 5.58 9.79 8.39
CA TYR A 449 6.57 10.76 8.88
C TYR A 449 6.12 12.20 8.59
N PHE A 450 5.84 12.54 7.33
CA PHE A 450 5.38 13.89 6.98
C PHE A 450 4.10 14.25 7.70
N TYR A 451 3.16 13.31 7.85
CA TYR A 451 1.92 13.58 8.58
C TYR A 451 2.19 13.91 10.06
N SER A 452 3.16 13.25 10.67
CA SER A 452 3.58 13.56 12.03
C SER A 452 4.15 14.98 12.15
N LEU A 453 4.98 15.41 11.20
CA LEU A 453 5.53 16.77 11.14
C LEU A 453 4.42 17.82 10.98
N VAL A 454 3.43 17.57 10.13
CA VAL A 454 2.28 18.47 9.95
C VAL A 454 1.52 18.64 11.27
N ARG A 455 1.30 17.54 12.00
CA ARG A 455 0.64 17.60 13.32
C ARG A 455 1.46 18.39 14.34
N LEU A 456 2.79 18.31 14.29
CA LEU A 456 3.68 19.09 15.16
C LEU A 456 3.61 20.58 14.81
N LYS A 457 3.74 20.94 13.53
CA LYS A 457 3.63 22.32 13.03
C LYS A 457 2.29 22.96 13.45
N ASN A 458 1.18 22.23 13.30
CA ASN A 458 -0.15 22.71 13.69
C ASN A 458 -0.32 22.88 15.21
N LYS A 459 0.36 22.06 16.03
CA LYS A 459 0.34 22.22 17.48
C LYS A 459 1.11 23.47 17.92
N GLN A 460 2.24 23.77 17.30
CA GLN A 460 3.03 24.96 17.59
C GLN A 460 2.27 26.23 17.22
N GLN A 461 1.62 26.25 16.05
CA GLN A 461 0.79 27.39 15.60
C GLN A 461 -0.43 27.69 16.47
N ARG A 462 -0.91 26.74 17.28
CA ARG A 462 -2.03 26.95 18.22
C ARG A 462 -1.59 27.44 19.60
N LYS A 463 -0.29 27.34 19.89
CA LYS A 463 0.30 27.77 21.16
C LYS A 463 0.85 29.20 21.09
N ASN A 464 1.25 29.62 19.89
CA ASN A 464 1.45 31.02 19.52
C ASN A 464 0.09 31.64 19.14
#